data_AF-A0A9J6EG60-F1
#
_entry.id   AF-A0A9J6EG60-F1
#
_cell.length_a   1.000
_cell.length_b   1.000
_cell.length_c   1.000
_cell.angle_alpha   90.00
_cell.angle_beta   90.00
_cell.angle_gamma   90.00
#
_symmetry.space_group_name_H-M   'P 1'
#
loop_
_entity.id
_entity.type
_entity.pdbx_description
1 polymer ?
#
loop_
_entity_poly.entity_id
_entity_poly.type
_entity_poly.pdbx_seq_one_letter_code
_entity_poly.pdbx_strand_id
1 'polypeptide(L)'
;MLVLDALRGHLTADVKGGLSEGKTHLVVILQPLDAVLNKPFKYCVCELYNEWILGNNPKNPAGRLRCRQLATVCGWVSSAWKSFPEKMVRKSFRKHCISKALDGTEDVVLWDVTSEKQTSSD
;
A
#
# COMPACT_ATOMS: atom_id res chain seq x y z
N MET A 1 14.64 -12.37 -0.29
CA MET A 1 14.83 -11.07 0.38
C MET A 1 13.46 -10.54 0.77
N LEU A 2 13.31 -10.03 1.98
CA LEU A 2 12.08 -9.42 2.50
C LEU A 2 12.43 -8.01 3.03
N VAL A 3 11.68 -7.01 2.58
CA VAL A 3 11.89 -5.61 2.95
C VAL A 3 10.79 -5.17 3.91
N LEU A 4 11.16 -4.81 5.14
CA LEU A 4 10.24 -4.34 6.18
C LEU A 4 10.72 -3.04 6.82
N ASP A 5 9.81 -2.36 7.52
CA ASP A 5 10.18 -1.25 8.39
C ASP A 5 10.86 -1.75 9.68
N ALA A 6 11.27 -0.81 10.53
CA ALA A 6 11.90 -1.10 11.81
C ALA A 6 10.89 -1.39 12.95
N LEU A 7 9.66 -1.82 12.63
CA LEU A 7 8.68 -2.18 13.65
C LEU A 7 9.25 -3.29 14.56
N ARG A 8 9.18 -3.10 15.87
CA ARG A 8 9.79 -4.00 16.87
C ARG A 8 9.37 -5.46 16.69
N GLY A 9 8.12 -5.71 16.28
CA GLY A 9 7.61 -7.05 16.01
C GLY A 9 8.36 -7.79 14.88
N HIS A 10 8.81 -7.06 13.85
CA HIS A 10 9.56 -7.62 12.72
C HIS A 10 11.00 -8.02 13.09
N LEU A 11 11.53 -7.50 14.19
CA LEU A 11 12.95 -7.66 14.57
C LEU A 11 13.16 -8.68 15.70
N THR A 12 12.08 -9.36 16.12
CA THR A 12 12.11 -10.41 17.15
C THR A 12 13.01 -11.58 16.73
N ALA A 13 13.53 -12.32 17.71
CA ALA A 13 14.37 -13.48 17.45
C ALA A 13 13.60 -14.56 16.68
N ASP A 14 12.33 -14.78 17.01
CA ASP A 14 11.46 -15.77 16.35
C ASP A 14 11.25 -15.44 14.87
N VAL A 15 10.97 -14.18 14.54
CA VAL A 15 10.80 -13.75 13.15
C VAL A 15 12.12 -13.91 12.38
N LYS A 16 13.26 -13.50 12.97
CA LYS A 16 14.58 -13.68 12.32
C LYS A 16 14.94 -15.15 12.14
N GLY A 17 14.61 -15.99 13.12
CA GLY A 17 14.78 -17.45 13.06
C GLY A 17 14.01 -18.05 11.90
N GLY A 18 12.70 -17.79 11.82
CA GLY A 18 11.86 -18.28 10.73
C GLY A 18 12.29 -17.77 9.35
N LEU A 19 12.75 -16.51 9.24
CA LEU A 19 13.30 -15.98 7.99
C LEU A 19 14.61 -16.68 7.59
N SER A 20 15.48 -16.99 8.54
CA SER A 20 16.71 -17.74 8.31
C SER A 20 16.44 -19.18 7.85
N GLU A 21 15.51 -19.88 8.50
CA GLU A 21 15.04 -21.21 8.08
C GLU A 21 14.49 -21.20 6.65
N GLY A 22 13.72 -20.16 6.32
CA GLY A 22 13.22 -19.89 4.97
C GLY A 22 14.24 -19.29 3.99
N LYS A 23 15.54 -19.26 4.34
CA LYS A 23 16.64 -18.70 3.51
C LYS A 23 16.34 -17.28 2.99
N THR A 24 15.66 -16.48 3.79
CA THR A 24 15.19 -15.15 3.42
C THR A 24 15.94 -14.07 4.19
N HIS A 25 16.70 -13.25 3.47
CA HIS A 25 17.36 -12.08 4.06
C HIS A 25 16.35 -10.96 4.37
N LEU A 26 16.32 -10.54 5.64
CA LEU A 26 15.57 -9.36 6.09
C LEU A 26 16.37 -8.08 5.81
N VAL A 27 15.73 -7.11 5.18
CA VAL A 27 16.28 -5.78 4.91
C VAL A 27 15.35 -4.75 5.54
N VAL A 28 15.91 -3.87 6.38
CA VAL A 28 15.15 -2.85 7.11
C VAL A 28 15.36 -1.50 6.44
N ILE A 29 14.37 -1.03 5.68
CA ILE A 29 14.38 0.27 4.98
C ILE A 29 12.97 0.87 4.95
N LEU A 30 12.82 2.11 4.48
CA LEU A 30 11.51 2.69 4.22
C LEU A 30 10.75 1.82 3.21
N GLN A 31 9.56 1.35 3.58
CA GLN A 31 8.83 0.40 2.75
C GLN A 31 8.30 1.08 1.47
N PRO A 32 8.55 0.49 0.28
CA PRO A 32 7.93 0.95 -0.98
C PRO A 32 6.40 1.01 -0.90
N LEU A 33 5.84 0.08 -0.10
CA LEU A 33 4.44 0.03 0.23
C LEU A 33 3.96 1.37 0.80
N ASP A 34 4.60 1.85 1.86
CA ASP A 34 4.16 3.08 2.54
C ASP A 34 4.42 4.34 1.72
N ALA A 35 5.56 4.40 1.03
CA ALA A 35 5.97 5.60 0.32
C ALA A 35 5.25 5.80 -1.02
N VAL A 36 4.77 4.72 -1.67
CA VAL A 36 4.23 4.80 -3.06
C VAL A 36 2.84 4.20 -3.17
N LEU A 37 2.61 3.04 -2.56
CA LEU A 37 1.40 2.24 -2.79
C LEU A 37 0.29 2.56 -1.79
N ASN A 38 0.63 3.01 -0.58
CA ASN A 38 -0.33 3.22 0.51
C ASN A 38 -1.30 4.37 0.21
N LYS A 39 -0.81 5.46 -0.41
CA LYS A 39 -1.67 6.59 -0.81
C LYS A 39 -2.74 6.18 -1.84
N PRO A 40 -2.41 5.62 -3.02
CA PRO A 40 -3.42 5.17 -3.97
C PRO A 40 -4.29 4.05 -3.40
N PHE A 41 -3.75 3.20 -2.51
CA PHE A 41 -4.53 2.12 -1.90
C PHE A 41 -5.62 2.68 -1.00
N LYS A 42 -5.25 3.60 -0.10
CA LYS A 42 -6.19 4.33 0.77
C LYS A 42 -7.21 5.10 -0.06
N TYR A 43 -6.80 5.69 -1.19
CA TYR A 43 -7.72 6.36 -2.11
C TYR A 43 -8.77 5.39 -2.66
N CYS A 44 -8.37 4.23 -3.21
CA CYS A 44 -9.32 3.22 -3.70
C CYS A 44 -10.29 2.73 -2.61
N VAL A 45 -9.79 2.46 -1.40
CA VAL A 45 -10.66 2.05 -0.29
C VAL A 45 -11.62 3.18 0.13
N CYS A 46 -11.16 4.44 0.07
CA CYS A 46 -11.98 5.61 0.35
C CYS A 46 -13.11 5.78 -0.68
N GLU A 47 -12.84 5.56 -1.96
CA GLU A 47 -13.86 5.61 -3.01
C GLU A 47 -14.93 4.53 -2.81
N LEU A 48 -14.52 3.28 -2.57
CA LEU A 48 -15.44 2.17 -2.27
C LEU A 48 -16.27 2.43 -1.00
N TYR A 49 -15.66 3.10 -0.02
CA TYR A 49 -16.35 3.57 1.18
C TYR A 49 -17.39 4.65 0.86
N ASN A 50 -17.05 5.62 0.02
CA ASN A 50 -17.93 6.71 -0.38
C ASN A 50 -19.14 6.18 -1.16
N GLU A 51 -18.92 5.30 -2.14
CA GLU A 51 -19.99 4.60 -2.86
C GLU A 51 -20.93 3.86 -1.92
N TRP A 52 -20.35 3.18 -0.92
CA TRP A 52 -21.14 2.51 0.10
C TRP A 52 -21.94 3.50 0.96
N ILE A 53 -21.36 4.61 1.42
CA ILE A 53 -22.12 5.59 2.20
C ILE A 53 -23.30 6.18 1.43
N LEU A 54 -23.12 6.44 0.14
CA LEU A 54 -24.16 7.00 -0.73
C LEU A 54 -25.22 5.95 -1.14
N GLY A 55 -24.88 4.66 -1.01
CA GLY A 55 -25.81 3.56 -1.25
C GLY A 55 -26.90 3.40 -0.19
N ASN A 56 -27.89 2.56 -0.49
CA ASN A 56 -29.02 2.30 0.41
C ASN A 56 -28.66 1.31 1.53
N ASN A 57 -27.75 1.73 2.42
CA ASN A 57 -27.20 0.87 3.45
C ASN A 57 -28.00 0.84 4.75
N PRO A 58 -27.99 -0.28 5.49
CA PRO A 58 -28.75 -0.43 6.72
C PRO A 58 -28.41 0.65 7.74
N LYS A 59 -29.42 1.41 8.15
CA LYS A 59 -29.33 2.35 9.26
C LYS A 59 -29.81 1.68 10.55
N ASN A 60 -29.29 2.12 11.69
CA ASN A 60 -29.86 1.77 12.97
C ASN A 60 -31.18 2.55 13.20
N PRO A 61 -31.99 2.21 14.21
CA PRO A 61 -33.23 2.93 14.51
C PRO A 61 -33.04 4.44 14.76
N ALA A 62 -31.83 4.87 15.16
CA ALA A 62 -31.46 6.27 15.32
C ALA A 62 -31.01 6.95 14.01
N GLY A 63 -31.18 6.30 12.85
CA GLY A 63 -30.84 6.85 11.54
C GLY A 63 -29.35 6.87 11.20
N ARG A 64 -28.48 6.34 12.06
CA ARG A 64 -27.02 6.25 11.80
C ARG A 64 -26.69 5.03 10.97
N LEU A 65 -25.73 5.14 10.06
CA LEU A 65 -25.22 3.98 9.31
C LEU A 65 -24.70 2.92 10.27
N ARG A 66 -25.08 1.65 10.04
CA ARG A 66 -24.56 0.54 10.84
C ARG A 66 -23.07 0.34 10.57
N CYS A 67 -22.37 -0.21 11.56
CA CYS A 67 -21.00 -0.67 11.38
C CYS A 67 -20.98 -1.70 10.25
N ARG A 68 -19.95 -1.62 9.40
CA ARG A 68 -19.79 -2.54 8.28
C ARG A 68 -19.45 -3.93 8.76
N GLN A 69 -19.98 -4.91 8.04
CA GLN A 69 -19.52 -6.28 8.20
C GLN A 69 -18.05 -6.36 7.75
N LEU A 70 -17.27 -7.14 8.50
CA LEU A 70 -15.86 -7.38 8.19
C LEU A 70 -15.67 -7.87 6.74
N ALA A 71 -16.58 -8.74 6.27
CA ALA A 71 -16.58 -9.25 4.90
C ALA A 71 -16.63 -8.13 3.84
N THR A 72 -17.42 -7.08 4.07
CA THR A 72 -17.50 -5.93 3.16
C THR A 72 -16.16 -5.20 3.08
N VAL A 73 -15.54 -4.94 4.23
CA VAL A 73 -14.24 -4.26 4.29
C VAL A 73 -13.13 -5.11 3.65
N CYS A 74 -13.12 -6.43 3.92
CA CYS A 74 -12.20 -7.36 3.27
C CYS A 74 -12.38 -7.36 1.74
N GLY A 75 -13.62 -7.28 1.26
CA GLY A 75 -13.94 -7.13 -0.15
C GLY A 75 -13.30 -5.88 -0.76
N TRP A 76 -13.39 -4.74 -0.07
CA TRP A 76 -12.77 -3.49 -0.55
C TRP A 76 -11.26 -3.55 -0.58
N VAL A 77 -10.63 -4.12 0.45
CA VAL A 77 -9.18 -4.35 0.47
C VAL A 77 -8.76 -5.22 -0.71
N SER A 78 -9.50 -6.30 -0.99
CA SER A 78 -9.24 -7.17 -2.15
C SER A 78 -9.38 -6.43 -3.47
N SER A 79 -10.46 -5.66 -3.65
CA SER A 79 -10.70 -4.87 -4.87
C SER A 79 -9.64 -3.79 -5.08
N ALA A 80 -9.24 -3.09 -4.02
CA ALA A 80 -8.18 -2.08 -4.07
C ALA A 80 -6.83 -2.68 -4.48
N TRP A 81 -6.49 -3.89 -4.01
CA TRP A 81 -5.28 -4.57 -4.46
C TRP A 81 -5.35 -5.03 -5.91
N LYS A 82 -6.52 -5.49 -6.37
CA LYS A 82 -6.72 -5.95 -7.75
C LYS A 82 -6.72 -4.81 -8.78
N SER A 83 -7.02 -3.57 -8.36
CA SER A 83 -7.00 -2.42 -9.26
C SER A 83 -5.59 -1.92 -9.58
N PHE A 84 -4.57 -2.38 -8.85
CA PHE A 84 -3.21 -1.88 -9.00
C PHE A 84 -2.54 -2.45 -10.24
N PRO A 85 -2.09 -1.61 -11.18
CA PRO A 85 -1.38 -2.11 -12.34
C PRO A 85 0.02 -2.53 -11.93
N GLU A 86 0.49 -3.65 -12.46
CA GLU A 86 1.81 -4.21 -12.14
C GLU A 86 2.96 -3.20 -12.30
N LYS A 87 2.86 -2.32 -13.32
CA LYS A 87 3.81 -1.24 -13.58
C LYS A 87 3.99 -0.30 -12.37
N MET A 88 2.93 -0.04 -11.61
CA MET A 88 2.96 0.81 -10.42
C MET A 88 3.71 0.12 -9.28
N VAL A 89 3.47 -1.17 -9.08
CA VAL A 89 4.19 -1.98 -8.10
C VAL A 89 5.68 -2.00 -8.47
N ARG A 90 6.04 -2.33 -9.71
CA ARG A 90 7.44 -2.29 -10.18
C ARG A 90 8.08 -0.90 -10.02
N LYS A 91 7.35 0.18 -10.29
CA LYS A 91 7.83 1.56 -10.08
C LYS A 91 8.15 1.83 -8.61
N SER A 92 7.36 1.30 -7.67
CA SER A 92 7.62 1.49 -6.22
C SER A 92 8.96 0.89 -5.78
N PHE A 93 9.28 -0.33 -6.23
CA PHE A 93 10.55 -1.02 -5.93
C PHE A 93 11.75 -0.30 -6.55
N ARG A 94 11.63 0.17 -7.81
CA ARG A 94 12.69 0.96 -8.46
C ARG A 94 12.94 2.30 -7.76
N LYS A 95 11.88 3.00 -7.34
CA LYS A 95 12.01 4.28 -6.61
C LYS A 95 12.79 4.13 -5.30
N HIS A 96 12.76 2.95 -4.67
CA HIS A 96 13.49 2.65 -3.44
C HIS A 96 14.84 1.97 -3.68
N CYS A 97 15.33 1.96 -4.92
CA CYS A 97 16.59 1.33 -5.32
C CYS A 97 16.69 -0.17 -5.00
N ILE A 98 15.55 -0.86 -4.81
CA ILE A 98 15.53 -2.29 -4.47
C ILE A 98 15.75 -3.16 -5.70
N SER A 99 15.23 -2.73 -6.85
CA SER A 99 15.27 -3.47 -8.12
C SER A 99 15.91 -2.66 -9.25
N LYS A 100 16.77 -1.70 -8.92
CA LYS A 100 17.45 -0.85 -9.90
C LYS A 100 18.68 -1.55 -10.47
N ALA A 101 19.04 -1.22 -11.72
CA ALA A 101 20.33 -1.57 -12.29
C ALA A 101 21.47 -0.81 -11.58
N LEU A 102 22.60 -1.48 -11.32
CA LEU A 102 23.78 -0.89 -10.67
C LEU A 102 24.64 -0.03 -11.61
N ASP A 103 24.30 0.00 -12.90
CA ASP A 103 25.05 0.70 -13.96
C ASP A 103 24.71 2.20 -14.07
N GLY A 104 23.84 2.72 -13.19
CA GLY A 104 23.46 4.13 -13.15
C GLY A 104 22.51 4.59 -14.27
N THR A 105 22.09 3.69 -15.16
CA THR A 105 21.21 4.03 -16.29
C THR A 105 19.80 4.46 -15.85
N GLU A 106 19.36 4.03 -14.66
CA GLU A 106 18.03 4.32 -14.10
C GLU A 106 18.02 5.47 -13.06
N ASP A 107 19.12 6.22 -12.91
CA ASP A 107 19.23 7.27 -11.88
C ASP A 107 18.53 8.58 -12.25
N VAL A 108 18.23 8.79 -13.53
CA VAL A 108 17.48 9.96 -14.02
C VAL A 108 16.02 9.95 -13.56
N VAL A 109 15.46 8.79 -13.20
CA VAL A 109 14.04 8.62 -12.83
C VAL A 109 13.77 8.95 -11.35
N LEU A 110 14.79 9.24 -10.55
CA LEU A 110 14.64 9.42 -9.10
C LEU A 110 13.93 10.73 -8.72
N TRP A 111 13.98 11.74 -9.60
CA TRP A 111 13.53 13.12 -9.32
C TRP A 111 12.20 13.52 -9.96
N ASP A 112 11.49 12.60 -10.63
CA ASP A 112 10.10 12.84 -11.01
C ASP A 112 9.21 12.80 -9.77
N VAL A 113 9.29 13.88 -9.00
CA VAL A 113 8.29 14.31 -8.03
C VAL A 113 7.09 14.78 -8.86
N THR A 114 6.38 13.83 -9.44
CA THR A 114 4.93 14.01 -9.60
C THR A 114 4.34 13.97 -8.19
N SER A 115 4.56 15.05 -7.43
CA SER A 115 3.50 15.53 -6.59
C SER A 115 2.38 15.86 -7.56
N GLU A 116 1.46 14.92 -7.75
CA GLU A 116 0.13 15.27 -8.25
C GLU A 116 -0.48 16.19 -7.18
N LYS A 117 -0.08 17.46 -7.21
CA LYS A 117 -0.94 18.55 -6.80
C LYS A 117 -2.12 18.42 -7.75
N GLN A 118 -3.25 17.98 -7.23
CA GLN A 118 -4.54 18.24 -7.85
C GLN A 118 -4.59 19.75 -8.09
N THR A 119 -4.47 20.17 -9.34
CA THR A 119 -4.93 21.49 -9.75
C THR A 119 -6.44 21.46 -9.55
N SER A 120 -6.88 22.08 -8.46
CA SER A 120 -8.22 22.63 -8.34
C SER A 120 -8.37 23.62 -9.49
N SER A 121 -9.18 23.27 -10.49
CA SER A 121 -9.72 24.25 -11.42
C SER A 121 -11.01 24.75 -10.79
N ASP A 122 -11.02 26.03 -10.44
CA ASP A 122 -12.24 26.80 -10.19
C ASP A 122 -13.10 26.89 -11.46
#